data_AF-A0A7S0IH79-F1
#
_entry.id   AF-A0A7S0IH79-F1
#
_cell.length_a   1.000
_cell.length_b   1.000
_cell.length_c   1.000
_cell.angle_alpha   90.00
_cell.angle_beta   90.00
_cell.angle_gamma   90.00
#
_symmetry.space_group_name_H-M   'P 1'
#
loop_
_entity.id
_entity.type
_entity.pdbx_description
1 polymer ?
#
loop_
_entity_poly.entity_id
_entity_poly.type
_entity_poly.pdbx_seq_one_letter_code
_entity_poly.pdbx_strand_id
1 'polypeptide(L)'
;ASPALSRPLRVLRDGLAVVRAALVAADAVDDGGGSCVQSAIRIFAVATRGAMLRRCVLSNKTGFTPTGATRFRRDVDAVRACFAPYLRRADNYLGPLTECGVLLNLDSSDARALVAAVNAELRAAAAASGVRGTEPNPALGKAEAGAAVERLREAHGVHRLTASQVARVLSKRSDAGRGGP
;
A
#
# COMPACT_ATOMS: atom_id res chain seq x y z
N ALA A 1 1.29 -15.90 9.24
CA ALA A 1 2.27 -15.56 8.19
C ALA A 1 2.57 -16.79 7.34
N SER A 2 2.96 -16.59 6.09
CA SER A 2 3.41 -17.63 5.17
C SER A 2 4.74 -18.24 5.66
N PRO A 3 5.03 -19.50 5.31
CA PRO A 3 6.27 -20.16 5.75
C PRO A 3 7.52 -19.38 5.35
N ALA A 4 7.53 -18.77 4.16
CA ALA A 4 8.63 -17.95 3.66
C ALA A 4 8.91 -16.71 4.52
N LEU A 5 7.91 -16.22 5.25
CA LEU A 5 8.03 -15.02 6.08
C LEU A 5 8.36 -15.32 7.54
N SER A 6 8.28 -16.59 7.97
CA SER A 6 8.51 -16.99 9.37
C SER A 6 9.90 -16.58 9.90
N ARG A 7 10.97 -16.94 9.20
CA ARG A 7 12.35 -16.57 9.55
C ARG A 7 12.59 -15.05 9.42
N PRO A 8 12.21 -14.39 8.31
CA PRO A 8 12.30 -12.93 8.20
C PRO A 8 11.60 -12.16 9.33
N LEU A 9 10.40 -12.58 9.75
CA LEU A 9 9.68 -11.93 10.85
C LEU A 9 10.41 -12.07 12.18
N ARG A 10 11.00 -13.23 12.44
CA ARG A 10 11.84 -13.44 13.62
C ARG A 10 13.02 -12.48 13.62
N VAL A 11 13.79 -12.45 12.52
CA VAL A 11 14.94 -11.55 12.35
C VAL A 11 14.52 -10.08 12.49
N LEU A 12 13.39 -9.69 11.89
CA LEU A 12 12.88 -8.32 12.00
C LEU A 12 12.55 -7.95 13.44
N ARG A 13 11.79 -8.80 14.14
CA ARG A 13 11.39 -8.55 15.53
C ARG A 13 12.60 -8.46 16.46
N ASP A 14 13.53 -9.40 16.32
CA ASP A 14 14.74 -9.47 17.15
C ASP A 14 15.65 -8.26 16.85
N GLY A 15 15.81 -7.91 15.57
CA GLY A 15 16.56 -6.74 15.14
C GLY A 15 15.98 -5.42 15.64
N LEU A 16 14.65 -5.24 15.59
CA LEU A 16 13.99 -4.06 16.15
C LEU A 16 14.19 -3.95 17.66
N ALA A 17 14.17 -5.07 18.39
CA ALA A 17 14.43 -5.10 19.82
C ALA A 17 15.88 -4.69 20.15
N VAL A 18 16.86 -5.21 19.39
CA VAL A 18 18.28 -4.86 19.54
C VAL A 18 18.52 -3.38 19.25
N VAL A 19 18.01 -2.87 18.13
CA VAL A 19 18.16 -1.45 17.76
C VAL A 19 17.54 -0.54 18.83
N ARG A 20 16.35 -0.88 19.33
CA ARG A 20 15.73 -0.14 20.42
C ARG A 20 16.60 -0.14 21.67
N ALA A 21 17.09 -1.30 22.10
CA ALA A 21 17.92 -1.41 23.30
C ALA A 21 19.20 -0.58 23.17
N ALA A 22 19.87 -0.63 22.03
CA ALA A 22 21.08 0.14 21.76
C ALA A 22 20.82 1.65 21.79
N LEU A 23 19.73 2.11 21.14
CA LEU A 23 19.40 3.53 21.09
C LEU A 23 18.90 4.06 22.43
N VAL A 24 18.15 3.28 23.22
CA VAL A 24 17.75 3.66 24.58
C VAL A 24 18.98 3.74 25.50
N ALA A 25 19.95 2.83 25.36
CA ALA A 25 21.19 2.89 26.13
C ALA A 25 22.02 4.13 25.78
N ALA A 26 22.05 4.52 24.50
CA ALA A 26 22.70 5.75 24.06
C ALA A 26 21.95 7.01 24.53
N ASP A 27 20.62 6.96 24.56
CA ASP A 27 19.74 8.04 25.02
C ASP A 27 19.80 8.26 26.54
N ALA A 28 20.00 7.21 27.33
CA ALA A 28 20.23 7.34 28.77
C ALA A 28 21.53 8.11 29.13
N VAL A 29 22.37 8.41 28.13
CA VAL A 29 23.59 9.21 28.26
C VAL A 29 23.35 10.67 27.82
N ASP A 30 22.23 10.98 27.15
CA ASP A 30 21.97 12.28 26.51
C ASP A 30 20.49 12.67 26.72
N ASP A 31 20.21 13.66 27.58
CA ASP A 31 18.90 13.97 28.20
C ASP A 31 17.71 14.35 27.26
N GLY A 32 17.75 14.03 25.95
CA GLY A 32 16.77 14.48 24.94
C GLY A 32 16.31 13.48 23.86
N GLY A 33 16.67 12.20 23.91
CA GLY A 33 16.67 11.30 22.74
C GLY A 33 15.52 10.30 22.59
N GLY A 34 14.38 10.45 23.27
CA GLY A 34 13.17 9.66 22.95
C GLY A 34 12.72 9.76 21.47
N SER A 35 13.21 10.79 20.77
CA SER A 35 13.04 11.05 19.34
C SER A 35 13.85 10.10 18.40
N CYS A 36 15.03 9.64 18.82
CA CYS A 36 15.95 8.90 17.93
C CYS A 36 15.47 7.45 17.71
N VAL A 37 15.02 6.77 18.77
CA VAL A 37 14.44 5.42 18.72
C VAL A 37 13.23 5.41 17.79
N GLN A 38 12.30 6.34 17.97
CA GLN A 38 11.12 6.44 17.12
C GLN A 38 11.50 6.69 15.67
N SER A 39 12.44 7.59 15.41
CA SER A 39 12.91 7.90 14.04
C SER A 39 13.54 6.68 13.36
N ALA A 40 14.41 5.94 14.07
CA ALA A 40 15.03 4.73 13.53
C ALA A 40 13.97 3.66 13.19
N ILE A 41 13.04 3.38 14.10
CA ILE A 41 11.98 2.38 13.88
C ILE A 41 11.08 2.79 12.70
N ARG A 42 10.79 4.09 12.53
CA ARG A 42 10.04 4.60 11.35
C ARG A 42 10.78 4.32 10.04
N ILE A 43 12.09 4.53 10.01
CA ILE A 43 12.93 4.23 8.83
C ILE A 43 12.83 2.74 8.49
N PHE A 44 12.94 1.86 9.48
CA PHE A 44 12.77 0.42 9.27
C PHE A 44 11.38 0.08 8.71
N ALA A 45 10.30 0.67 9.25
CA ALA A 45 8.95 0.45 8.74
C ALA A 45 8.79 0.89 7.27
N VAL A 46 9.34 2.05 6.90
CA VAL A 46 9.33 2.55 5.50
C VAL A 46 10.15 1.65 4.57
N ALA A 47 11.31 1.18 5.03
CA ALA A 47 12.15 0.26 4.27
C ALA A 47 11.45 -1.10 4.05
N THR A 48 10.84 -1.67 5.09
CA THR A 48 10.05 -2.91 5.00
C THR A 48 8.86 -2.74 4.05
N ARG A 49 8.11 -1.63 4.16
CA ARG A 49 7.05 -1.27 3.20
C ARG A 49 7.57 -1.27 1.77
N GLY A 50 8.66 -0.53 1.52
CA GLY A 50 9.23 -0.39 0.19
C GLY A 50 9.75 -1.71 -0.39
N ALA A 51 10.28 -2.59 0.45
CA ALA A 51 10.72 -3.92 0.05
C ALA A 51 9.53 -4.82 -0.33
N MET A 52 8.51 -4.91 0.52
CA MET A 52 7.32 -5.74 0.26
C MET A 52 6.53 -5.26 -0.94
N LEU A 53 6.32 -3.95 -1.07
CA LEU A 53 5.60 -3.39 -2.22
C LEU A 53 6.32 -3.73 -3.53
N ARG A 54 7.63 -3.45 -3.61
CA ARG A 54 8.42 -3.71 -4.82
C ARG A 54 8.50 -5.20 -5.11
N ARG A 55 8.98 -6.01 -4.17
CA ARG A 55 9.34 -7.42 -4.40
C ARG A 55 8.14 -8.36 -4.40
N CYS A 56 7.14 -8.13 -3.55
CA CYS A 56 6.04 -9.07 -3.38
C CYS A 56 4.81 -8.68 -4.20
N VAL A 57 4.52 -7.39 -4.34
CA VAL A 57 3.32 -6.93 -5.07
C VAL A 57 3.66 -6.59 -6.51
N LEU A 58 4.52 -5.58 -6.72
CA LEU A 58 4.74 -5.00 -8.05
C LEU A 58 5.54 -5.92 -8.98
N SER A 59 6.50 -6.68 -8.44
CA SER A 59 7.29 -7.66 -9.18
C SER A 59 6.60 -9.01 -9.37
N ASN A 60 5.43 -9.25 -8.77
CA ASN A 60 4.70 -10.48 -8.99
C ASN A 60 4.19 -10.53 -10.45
N LYS A 61 4.76 -11.42 -11.26
CA LYS A 61 4.40 -11.61 -12.68
C LYS A 61 3.23 -12.57 -12.87
N THR A 62 3.07 -13.53 -11.97
CA THR A 62 1.99 -14.55 -12.05
C THR A 62 0.65 -14.00 -11.58
N GLY A 63 0.65 -12.86 -10.90
CA GLY A 63 -0.51 -12.30 -10.24
C GLY A 63 -0.84 -13.01 -8.93
N PHE A 64 -1.88 -12.52 -8.25
CA PHE A 64 -2.43 -13.05 -7.02
C PHE A 64 -3.71 -13.79 -7.33
N THR A 65 -3.74 -15.07 -6.95
CA THR A 65 -4.98 -15.81 -6.80
C THR A 65 -5.74 -15.31 -5.56
N PRO A 66 -7.04 -15.60 -5.40
CA PRO A 66 -7.79 -15.23 -4.19
C PRO A 66 -7.12 -15.73 -2.90
N THR A 67 -6.65 -16.98 -2.89
CA THR A 67 -5.91 -17.55 -1.76
C THR A 67 -4.57 -16.84 -1.55
N GLY A 68 -3.86 -16.49 -2.63
CA GLY A 68 -2.61 -15.73 -2.58
C GLY A 68 -2.81 -14.34 -1.98
N ALA A 69 -3.88 -13.64 -2.37
CA ALA A 69 -4.25 -12.33 -1.83
C ALA A 69 -4.61 -12.40 -0.34
N THR A 70 -5.34 -13.43 0.08
CA THR A 70 -5.66 -13.64 1.51
C THR A 70 -4.40 -13.94 2.32
N ARG A 71 -3.47 -14.76 1.78
CA ARG A 71 -2.17 -15.01 2.43
C ARG A 71 -1.34 -13.74 2.53
N PHE A 72 -1.30 -12.92 1.48
CA PHE A 72 -0.62 -11.63 1.50
C PHE A 72 -1.16 -10.70 2.60
N ARG A 73 -2.48 -10.62 2.79
CA ARG A 73 -3.07 -9.85 3.89
C ARG A 73 -2.56 -10.32 5.26
N ARG A 74 -2.57 -11.65 5.50
CA ARG A 74 -2.02 -12.23 6.74
C ARG A 74 -0.53 -11.95 6.94
N ASP A 75 0.23 -11.85 5.86
CA ASP A 75 1.65 -11.52 5.89
C ASP A 75 1.88 -10.05 6.25
N VAL A 76 1.07 -9.15 5.70
CA VAL A 76 1.07 -7.72 6.07
C VAL A 76 0.72 -7.55 7.55
N ASP A 77 -0.31 -8.23 8.05
CA ASP A 77 -0.68 -8.15 9.47
C ASP A 77 0.42 -8.67 10.40
N ALA A 78 1.10 -9.75 10.01
CA ALA A 78 2.24 -10.27 10.77
C ALA A 78 3.42 -9.29 10.80
N VAL A 79 3.69 -8.60 9.68
CA VAL A 79 4.71 -7.54 9.64
C VAL A 79 4.31 -6.36 10.51
N ARG A 80 3.05 -5.91 10.44
CA ARG A 80 2.52 -4.84 11.30
C ARG A 80 2.68 -5.17 12.78
N ALA A 81 2.41 -6.41 13.17
CA ALA A 81 2.58 -6.87 14.54
C ALA A 81 4.04 -6.76 15.04
N CYS A 82 5.05 -6.87 14.18
CA CYS A 82 6.44 -6.63 14.57
C CYS A 82 6.72 -5.17 14.96
N PHE A 83 6.00 -4.21 14.38
CA PHE A 83 6.19 -2.78 14.64
C PHE A 83 5.25 -2.21 15.70
N ALA A 84 4.13 -2.88 15.99
CA ALA A 84 3.12 -2.41 16.93
C ALA A 84 3.65 -2.06 18.34
N PRO A 85 4.61 -2.82 18.93
CA PRO A 85 5.18 -2.46 20.24
C PRO A 85 5.98 -1.15 20.23
N TYR A 86 6.43 -0.71 19.06
CA TYR A 86 7.39 0.38 18.91
C TYR A 86 6.77 1.64 18.28
N LEU A 87 5.72 1.49 17.48
CA LEU A 87 5.05 2.59 16.79
C LEU A 87 3.56 2.65 17.16
N ARG A 88 3.16 3.70 17.91
CA ARG A 88 1.74 3.96 18.24
C ARG A 88 0.83 4.06 17.01
N ARG A 89 1.38 4.47 15.86
CA ARG A 89 0.68 4.59 14.57
C ARG A 89 1.46 3.90 13.46
N ALA A 90 1.74 2.60 13.61
CA ALA A 90 2.45 1.81 12.61
C ALA A 90 1.81 1.93 11.20
N ASP A 91 0.48 2.10 11.14
CA ASP A 91 -0.29 2.27 9.91
C ASP A 91 0.04 3.55 9.14
N ASN A 92 0.62 4.56 9.78
CA ASN A 92 1.12 5.73 9.06
C ASN A 92 2.26 5.38 8.11
N TYR A 93 2.99 4.31 8.42
CA TYR A 93 4.15 3.87 7.66
C TYR A 93 3.83 2.62 6.84
N LEU A 94 3.05 1.69 7.38
CA LEU A 94 2.73 0.41 6.74
C LEU A 94 1.36 0.40 6.04
N GLY A 95 0.54 1.42 6.23
CA GLY A 95 -0.81 1.53 5.67
C GLY A 95 -0.92 1.25 4.16
N PRO A 96 0.03 1.68 3.31
CA PRO A 96 0.01 1.32 1.89
C PRO A 96 0.02 -0.19 1.63
N LEU A 97 0.66 -1.00 2.49
CA LEU A 97 0.60 -2.47 2.37
C LEU A 97 -0.76 -3.02 2.78
N THR A 98 -1.37 -2.44 3.81
CA THR A 98 -2.74 -2.80 4.23
C THR A 98 -3.73 -2.52 3.10
N GLU A 99 -3.64 -1.35 2.48
CA GLU A 99 -4.46 -0.98 1.32
C GLU A 99 -4.21 -1.90 0.13
N CYS A 100 -2.96 -2.30 -0.14
CA CYS A 100 -2.68 -3.33 -1.15
C CYS A 100 -3.40 -4.65 -0.81
N GLY A 101 -3.40 -5.04 0.47
CA GLY A 101 -4.13 -6.21 0.95
C GLY A 101 -5.63 -6.11 0.71
N VAL A 102 -6.23 -4.93 0.95
CA VAL A 102 -7.64 -4.66 0.66
C VAL A 102 -7.91 -4.78 -0.84
N LEU A 103 -7.18 -4.05 -1.68
CA LEU A 103 -7.36 -4.03 -3.13
C LEU A 103 -7.27 -5.43 -3.78
N LEU A 104 -6.33 -6.25 -3.32
CA LEU A 104 -6.15 -7.62 -3.81
C LEU A 104 -7.28 -8.58 -3.37
N ASN A 105 -8.03 -8.24 -2.32
CA ASN A 105 -9.13 -9.05 -1.78
C ASN A 105 -10.52 -8.43 -2.00
N LEU A 106 -10.64 -7.35 -2.79
CA LEU A 106 -11.96 -6.80 -3.16
C LEU A 106 -12.78 -7.83 -3.94
N ASP A 107 -14.10 -7.73 -3.87
CA ASP A 107 -14.98 -8.49 -4.75
C ASP A 107 -14.78 -8.07 -6.21
N SER A 108 -15.03 -8.99 -7.15
CA SER A 108 -14.75 -8.75 -8.58
C SER A 108 -15.63 -7.64 -9.19
N SER A 109 -16.78 -7.31 -8.61
CA SER A 109 -17.58 -6.13 -8.97
C SER A 109 -16.83 -4.84 -8.62
N ASP A 110 -16.39 -4.74 -7.38
CA ASP A 110 -15.80 -3.54 -6.79
C ASP A 110 -14.41 -3.30 -7.38
N ALA A 111 -13.65 -4.38 -7.59
CA ALA A 111 -12.37 -4.31 -8.28
C ALA A 111 -12.53 -3.75 -9.71
N ARG A 112 -13.54 -4.20 -10.46
CA ARG A 112 -13.80 -3.68 -11.82
C ARG A 112 -14.27 -2.23 -11.80
N ALA A 113 -15.16 -1.87 -10.87
CA ALA A 113 -15.61 -0.50 -10.69
C ALA A 113 -14.44 0.43 -10.36
N LEU A 114 -13.57 0.02 -9.45
CA LEU A 114 -12.40 0.78 -9.04
C LEU A 114 -11.36 0.90 -10.18
N VAL A 115 -11.12 -0.18 -10.95
CA VAL A 115 -10.27 -0.11 -12.16
C VAL A 115 -10.84 0.88 -13.17
N ALA A 116 -12.15 0.84 -13.44
CA ALA A 116 -12.78 1.75 -14.40
C ALA A 116 -12.66 3.21 -13.95
N ALA A 117 -12.95 3.47 -12.67
CA ALA A 117 -12.89 4.79 -12.07
C ALA A 117 -11.45 5.36 -12.09
N VAL A 118 -10.46 4.56 -11.67
CA VAL A 118 -9.04 4.95 -11.68
C VAL A 118 -8.53 5.18 -13.11
N ASN A 119 -8.93 4.35 -14.08
CA ASN A 119 -8.56 4.56 -15.49
C ASN A 119 -9.17 5.85 -16.05
N ALA A 120 -10.40 6.20 -15.67
CA ALA A 120 -11.01 7.47 -16.06
C ALA A 120 -10.24 8.67 -15.47
N GLU A 121 -9.86 8.60 -14.19
CA GLU A 121 -9.02 9.62 -13.54
C GLU A 121 -7.67 9.79 -14.24
N LEU A 122 -6.97 8.69 -14.52
CA LEU A 122 -5.66 8.72 -15.20
C LEU A 122 -5.77 9.29 -16.63
N ARG A 123 -6.82 8.95 -17.38
CA ARG A 123 -7.07 9.55 -18.71
C ARG A 123 -7.38 11.04 -18.61
N ALA A 124 -8.19 11.45 -17.64
CA ALA A 124 -8.51 12.86 -17.42
C ALA A 124 -7.28 13.69 -17.02
N ALA A 125 -6.36 13.10 -16.25
CA ALA A 125 -5.08 13.71 -15.91
C ALA A 125 -4.15 13.82 -17.14
N ALA A 126 -4.06 12.77 -17.96
CA ALA A 126 -3.27 12.77 -19.19
C ALA A 126 -3.80 13.78 -20.23
N ALA A 127 -5.13 13.87 -20.38
CA ALA A 127 -5.76 14.88 -21.23
C ALA A 127 -5.50 16.31 -20.73
N ALA A 128 -5.48 16.52 -19.41
CA ALA A 128 -5.13 17.82 -18.82
C ALA A 128 -3.66 18.19 -19.04
N SER A 129 -2.75 17.21 -19.05
CA SER A 129 -1.33 17.47 -19.37
C SER A 129 -1.05 17.61 -20.87
N GLY A 130 -2.01 17.25 -21.74
CA GLY A 130 -1.84 17.13 -23.18
C GLY A 130 -2.46 18.23 -24.05
N VAL A 131 -3.12 19.26 -23.49
CA VAL A 131 -3.84 20.27 -24.31
C VAL A 131 -3.33 21.69 -24.09
N ARG A 132 -2.42 22.11 -24.99
CA ARG A 132 -2.60 23.37 -25.73
C ARG A 132 -3.47 23.02 -26.94
N GLY A 133 -4.67 23.61 -27.05
CA GLY A 133 -5.43 23.64 -28.30
C GLY A 133 -6.41 22.48 -28.54
N THR A 134 -7.48 22.42 -27.77
CA THR A 134 -8.83 22.02 -28.26
C THR A 134 -9.82 22.29 -27.14
N GLU A 135 -10.93 22.95 -27.47
CA GLU A 135 -11.91 23.43 -26.51
C GLU A 135 -12.46 22.28 -25.64
N PRO A 136 -12.50 22.45 -24.30
CA PRO A 136 -13.09 21.45 -23.43
C PRO A 136 -14.61 21.40 -23.64
N ASN A 137 -15.13 20.26 -24.08
CA ASN A 137 -16.57 19.99 -24.10
C ASN A 137 -17.10 19.98 -22.64
N PRO A 138 -18.05 20.86 -22.26
CA PRO A 138 -18.46 21.05 -20.86
C PRO A 138 -19.51 20.04 -20.35
N ALA A 139 -19.86 19.02 -21.12
CA ALA A 139 -20.78 17.98 -20.68
C ALA A 139 -20.07 16.88 -19.86
N LEU A 140 -20.03 17.09 -18.53
CA LEU A 140 -20.06 16.07 -17.47
C LEU A 140 -19.06 14.90 -17.56
N GLY A 141 -18.06 14.88 -16.66
CA GLY A 141 -17.32 13.63 -16.41
C GLY A 141 -16.11 13.74 -15.48
N LYS A 142 -15.50 14.92 -15.33
CA LYS A 142 -14.29 15.08 -14.48
C LYS A 142 -14.61 15.08 -12.98
N ALA A 143 -15.63 15.83 -12.56
CA ALA A 143 -16.03 15.92 -11.16
C ALA A 143 -16.72 14.63 -10.68
N GLU A 144 -17.56 14.02 -11.52
CA GLU A 144 -18.27 12.80 -11.18
C GLU A 144 -17.36 11.58 -11.15
N ALA A 145 -16.40 11.44 -12.09
CA ALA A 145 -15.43 10.35 -12.06
C ALA A 145 -14.50 10.47 -10.85
N GLY A 146 -13.98 11.66 -10.55
CA GLY A 146 -13.17 11.90 -9.35
C GLY A 146 -13.94 11.63 -8.05
N ALA A 147 -15.19 12.11 -7.96
CA ALA A 147 -16.05 11.85 -6.80
C ALA A 147 -16.47 10.37 -6.68
N ALA A 148 -16.57 9.62 -7.78
CA ALA A 148 -16.83 8.19 -7.76
C ALA A 148 -15.60 7.40 -7.32
N VAL A 149 -14.39 7.77 -7.79
CA VAL A 149 -13.13 7.19 -7.32
C VAL A 149 -12.98 7.41 -5.81
N GLU A 150 -13.13 8.64 -5.34
CA GLU A 150 -12.96 8.95 -3.92
C GLU A 150 -14.01 8.24 -3.05
N ARG A 151 -15.27 8.14 -3.50
CA ARG A 151 -16.29 7.36 -2.79
C ARG A 151 -15.95 5.86 -2.69
N LEU A 152 -15.47 5.26 -3.78
CA LEU A 152 -15.06 3.85 -3.78
C LEU A 152 -13.81 3.63 -2.93
N ARG A 153 -12.86 4.56 -2.99
CA ARG A 153 -11.65 4.54 -2.15
C ARG A 153 -12.00 4.67 -0.67
N GLU A 154 -12.91 5.57 -0.34
CA GLU A 154 -13.41 5.77 1.02
C GLU A 154 -14.16 4.55 1.54
N ALA A 155 -15.05 3.97 0.73
CA ALA A 155 -15.79 2.75 1.08
C ALA A 155 -14.86 1.57 1.46
N HIS A 156 -13.65 1.54 0.90
CA HIS A 156 -12.67 0.49 1.15
C HIS A 156 -11.45 0.94 1.98
N GLY A 157 -11.41 2.18 2.47
CA GLY A 157 -10.31 2.71 3.27
C GLY A 157 -8.98 2.87 2.53
N VAL A 158 -8.99 3.13 1.22
CA VAL A 158 -7.81 3.24 0.35
C VAL A 158 -7.44 4.70 0.12
N HIS A 159 -6.64 5.29 1.00
CA HIS A 159 -6.34 6.73 0.99
C HIS A 159 -4.87 7.07 0.73
N ARG A 160 -3.97 6.12 0.93
CA ARG A 160 -2.52 6.35 0.95
C ARG A 160 -1.84 6.01 -0.37
N LEU A 161 -2.47 5.16 -1.20
CA LEU A 161 -1.99 4.84 -2.54
C LEU A 161 -2.43 5.90 -3.56
N THR A 162 -1.56 6.23 -4.52
CA THR A 162 -1.96 7.06 -5.67
C THR A 162 -2.83 6.28 -6.64
N ALA A 163 -3.61 6.95 -7.49
CA ALA A 163 -4.40 6.31 -8.55
C ALA A 163 -3.55 5.33 -9.41
N SER A 164 -2.34 5.74 -9.80
CA SER A 164 -1.41 4.89 -10.54
C SER A 164 -0.95 3.64 -9.76
N GLN A 165 -0.76 3.76 -8.45
CA GLN A 165 -0.44 2.63 -7.59
C GLN A 165 -1.63 1.69 -7.43
N VAL A 166 -2.85 2.23 -7.25
CA VAL A 166 -4.08 1.45 -7.17
C VAL A 166 -4.26 0.62 -8.45
N ALA A 167 -4.17 1.26 -9.63
CA ALA A 167 -4.23 0.55 -10.92
C ALA A 167 -3.19 -0.57 -11.03
N ARG A 168 -1.95 -0.29 -10.61
CA ARG A 168 -0.85 -1.25 -10.68
C ARG A 168 -0.99 -2.40 -9.70
N VAL A 169 -1.67 -2.22 -8.56
CA VAL A 169 -1.99 -3.30 -7.61
C VAL A 169 -3.15 -4.13 -8.14
N LEU A 170 -4.21 -3.50 -8.64
CA LEU A 170 -5.37 -4.19 -9.19
C LEU A 170 -5.01 -5.03 -10.42
N SER A 171 -4.06 -4.58 -11.25
CA SER A 171 -3.54 -5.37 -12.37
C SER A 171 -2.78 -6.63 -11.96
N LYS A 172 -2.46 -6.78 -10.66
CA LYS A 172 -1.87 -8.01 -10.12
C LYS A 172 -2.91 -9.03 -9.71
N ARG A 173 -4.20 -8.74 -9.73
CA ARG A 173 -5.21 -9.76 -9.46
C ARG A 173 -5.37 -10.67 -10.66
N SER A 174 -5.48 -11.98 -10.44
CA SER A 174 -5.66 -12.95 -11.53
C SER A 174 -7.01 -12.82 -12.24
N ASP A 175 -8.03 -12.28 -11.57
CA ASP A 175 -9.40 -12.11 -12.07
C ASP A 175 -9.64 -10.76 -12.77
N ALA A 176 -8.79 -9.75 -12.50
CA ALA A 176 -8.96 -8.41 -13.03
C ALA A 176 -8.49 -8.24 -14.50
N GLY A 177 -8.09 -9.32 -15.20
CA GLY A 177 -7.40 -9.18 -16.49
C GLY A 177 -7.26 -10.42 -17.39
N ARG A 178 -8.32 -11.21 -17.61
CA ARG A 178 -8.50 -11.95 -18.89
C ARG A 178 -9.64 -11.36 -19.74
N GLY A 179 -9.92 -10.07 -19.59
CA GLY A 179 -10.72 -9.31 -20.55
C GLY A 179 -9.79 -8.75 -21.61
N GLY A 180 -9.61 -9.50 -22.69
CA GLY A 180 -9.03 -9.00 -23.95
C GLY A 180 -9.92 -7.92 -24.58
N PRO A 181 -9.41 -7.23 -25.61
CA PRO A 181 -9.37 -7.82 -26.94
C PRO A 181 -8.14 -8.70 -27.21
#